data_AF-A0AAU0K8J8-F1
#
_entry.id   AF-A0AAU0K8J8-F1
#
_cell.length_a   1.000
_cell.length_b   1.000
_cell.length_c   1.000
_cell.angle_alpha   90.00
_cell.angle_beta   90.00
_cell.angle_gamma   90.00
#
_symmetry.space_group_name_H-M   'P 1'
#
loop_
_entity.id
_entity.type
_entity.pdbx_description
1 polymer ?
#
loop_
_entity_poly.entity_id
_entity_poly.type
_entity_poly.pdbx_seq_one_letter_code
_entity_poly.pdbx_strand_id
1 'polypeptide(L)'
;MKHFPGAANRVAVGQLYMKLKEEYGPRLDINFYDPRCFVFLFDTLRYRLRGDEVTWVLNGKVIFRGIPEWEKLKDAIDGVLPAS
;
A
#
# COMPACT_ATOMS: atom_id res chain seq x y z
N MET A 1 20.13 17.60 9.49
CA MET A 1 19.35 16.34 9.63
C MET A 1 19.69 15.44 8.46
N LYS A 2 20.17 14.22 8.72
CA LYS A 2 20.42 13.25 7.64
C LYS A 2 19.07 12.90 7.00
N HIS A 3 18.94 13.11 5.68
CA HIS A 3 17.78 12.69 4.90
C HIS A 3 17.63 11.17 5.08
N PHE A 4 16.59 10.70 5.77
CA PHE A 4 16.29 9.28 5.80
C PHE A 4 15.76 8.87 4.42
N PRO A 5 16.37 7.88 3.74
CA PRO A 5 15.88 7.39 2.46
C PRO A 5 14.39 7.04 2.54
N GLY A 6 13.62 7.48 1.54
CA GLY A 6 12.18 7.24 1.45
C GLY A 6 11.30 8.00 2.46
N ALA A 7 11.80 9.04 3.14
CA ALA A 7 10.98 9.83 4.06
C ALA A 7 9.74 10.46 3.40
N ALA A 8 9.90 11.04 2.21
CA ALA A 8 8.78 11.58 1.44
C ALA A 8 7.74 10.51 1.10
N ASN A 9 8.19 9.32 0.68
CA ASN A 9 7.30 8.19 0.39
C ASN A 9 6.53 7.76 1.63
N ARG A 10 7.16 7.70 2.82
CA ARG A 10 6.47 7.37 4.07
C ARG A 10 5.38 8.38 4.42
N VAL A 11 5.66 9.68 4.25
CA VAL A 11 4.65 10.74 4.46
C VAL A 11 3.49 10.59 3.50
N ALA A 12 3.76 10.39 2.21
CA ALA A 12 2.73 10.25 1.18
C ALA A 12 1.87 8.98 1.38
N VAL A 13 2.48 7.85 1.73
CA VAL A 13 1.77 6.62 2.11
C VAL A 13 0.88 6.87 3.34
N GLY A 14 1.40 7.57 4.35
CA GLY A 14 0.64 7.90 5.55
C GLY A 14 -0.60 8.75 5.25
N GLN A 15 -0.48 9.72 4.34
CA GLN A 15 -1.62 10.53 3.88
C GLN A 15 -2.67 9.69 3.16
N LEU A 16 -2.26 8.79 2.27
CA LEU A 16 -3.18 7.86 1.60
C LEU A 16 -3.84 6.90 2.59
N TYR A 17 -3.09 6.39 3.58
CA TYR A 17 -3.64 5.53 4.62
C TYR A 17 -4.74 6.21 5.42
N MET A 18 -4.55 7.46 5.84
CA MET A 18 -5.60 8.21 6.54
C MET A 18 -6.86 8.34 5.70
N LYS A 19 -6.72 8.71 4.41
CA LYS A 19 -7.85 8.76 3.47
C LYS A 19 -8.56 7.42 3.31
N LEU A 20 -7.82 6.32 3.20
CA LEU A 20 -8.41 4.98 3.12
C LEU A 20 -9.22 4.62 4.37
N LYS A 21 -8.71 4.98 5.56
CA LYS A 21 -9.41 4.75 6.82
C LYS A 21 -10.66 5.61 6.94
N GLU A 22 -10.63 6.84 6.45
CA GLU A 22 -11.78 7.75 6.41
C GLU A 22 -12.87 7.26 5.44
N GLU A 23 -12.50 6.86 4.22
CA GLU A 23 -13.43 6.46 3.16
C GLU A 23 -14.04 5.07 3.37
N TYR A 24 -13.20 4.09 3.74
CA TYR A 24 -13.60 2.68 3.79
C TYR A 24 -13.82 2.16 5.20
N GLY A 25 -13.13 2.73 6.19
CA GLY A 25 -13.27 2.35 7.59
C GLY A 25 -13.12 0.84 7.78
N PRO A 26 -14.10 0.16 8.41
CA PRO A 26 -14.07 -1.30 8.61
C PRO A 26 -14.23 -2.15 7.34
N ARG A 27 -14.64 -1.57 6.20
CA ARG A 27 -14.86 -2.31 4.95
C ARG A 27 -13.56 -2.70 4.23
N LEU A 28 -12.45 -2.12 4.65
CA LEU A 28 -11.12 -2.36 4.07
C LEU A 28 -10.12 -2.70 5.16
N ASP A 29 -9.59 -3.93 5.10
CA ASP A 29 -8.45 -4.33 5.93
C ASP A 29 -7.15 -3.85 5.30
N ILE A 30 -6.29 -3.22 6.09
CA ILE A 30 -5.04 -2.60 5.62
C ILE A 30 -3.90 -3.04 6.53
N ASN A 31 -2.95 -3.76 5.94
CA ASN A 31 -1.76 -4.24 6.62
C ASN A 31 -0.50 -3.61 6.02
N PHE A 32 0.43 -3.19 6.88
CA PHE A 32 1.75 -2.72 6.47
C PHE A 32 2.78 -3.84 6.61
N TYR A 33 3.50 -4.09 5.52
CA TYR A 33 4.55 -5.09 5.48
C TYR A 33 5.92 -4.42 5.38
N ASP A 34 6.83 -4.78 6.29
CA ASP A 34 8.25 -4.48 6.15
C ASP A 34 8.94 -5.66 5.44
N PRO A 35 9.45 -5.48 4.20
CA PRO A 35 10.09 -6.56 3.45
C PRO A 35 11.36 -7.09 4.11
N ARG A 36 11.90 -6.41 5.12
CA ARG A 36 13.05 -6.84 5.92
C ARG A 36 12.68 -7.82 7.01
N CYS A 37 11.39 -7.98 7.31
CA CYS A 37 10.91 -8.99 8.23
C CYS A 37 10.92 -10.36 7.56
N PHE A 38 11.72 -11.29 8.06
CA PHE A 38 11.89 -12.63 7.48
C PHE A 38 10.59 -13.44 7.42
N VAL A 39 9.61 -13.13 8.29
CA VAL A 39 8.28 -13.76 8.28
C VAL A 39 7.56 -13.52 6.95
N PHE A 40 7.85 -12.40 6.28
CA PHE A 40 7.23 -12.03 5.01
C PHE A 40 8.14 -12.27 3.80
N LEU A 41 9.20 -13.08 3.94
CA LEU A 41 10.12 -13.38 2.84
C LEU A 41 9.38 -13.97 1.61
N PHE A 42 8.37 -14.81 1.84
CA PHE A 42 7.56 -15.35 0.76
C PHE A 42 6.76 -14.28 0.03
N ASP A 43 6.24 -13.27 0.73
CA ASP A 43 5.53 -12.15 0.11
C ASP A 43 6.48 -11.27 -0.70
N THR A 44 7.70 -11.06 -0.20
CA THR A 44 8.78 -10.38 -0.96
C THR A 44 9.03 -11.06 -2.31
N LEU A 45 9.06 -12.39 -2.35
CA LEU A 45 9.22 -13.15 -3.60
C LEU A 45 7.94 -13.15 -4.45
N ARG A 46 6.79 -13.47 -3.83
CA ARG A 46 5.47 -13.56 -4.47
C ARG A 46 5.12 -12.27 -5.20
N TYR A 47 5.36 -11.13 -4.56
CA TYR A 47 5.07 -9.82 -5.11
C TYR A 47 6.28 -9.15 -5.77
N ARG A 48 7.45 -9.81 -5.80
CA ARG A 48 8.69 -9.25 -6.38
C ARG A 48 8.97 -7.84 -5.83
N LEU A 49 9.00 -7.70 -4.51
CA LEU A 49 9.22 -6.40 -3.86
C LEU A 49 10.64 -5.90 -4.14
N ARG A 50 10.78 -4.60 -4.35
CA ARG A 50 12.07 -3.91 -4.49
C ARG A 50 12.29 -3.04 -3.26
N GLY A 51 13.51 -2.99 -2.74
CA GLY A 51 13.80 -2.37 -1.43
C GLY A 51 13.56 -0.86 -1.37
N ASP A 52 13.47 -0.20 -2.52
CA ASP A 52 13.30 1.24 -2.68
C ASP A 52 11.90 1.66 -3.15
N GLU A 53 11.00 0.70 -3.38
CA GLU A 53 9.71 0.93 -4.01
C GLU A 53 8.54 0.46 -3.12
N VAL A 54 7.60 1.37 -2.86
CA VAL A 54 6.33 1.00 -2.22
C VAL A 54 5.50 0.17 -3.18
N THR A 55 4.98 -0.97 -2.73
CA THR A 55 4.12 -1.84 -3.54
C THR A 55 2.77 -1.99 -2.87
N TRP A 56 1.71 -1.78 -3.64
CA TRP A 56 0.33 -1.89 -3.17
C TRP A 56 -0.26 -3.20 -3.66
N VAL A 57 -0.77 -4.00 -2.72
CA VAL A 57 -1.37 -5.29 -3.00
C VAL A 57 -2.82 -5.26 -2.54
N LEU A 58 -3.75 -5.64 -3.42
CA LEU A 58 -5.17 -5.74 -3.14
C LEU A 58 -5.65 -7.14 -3.51
N ASN A 59 -6.27 -7.86 -2.57
CA ASN A 59 -6.73 -9.24 -2.75
C ASN A 59 -5.66 -10.16 -3.37
N GLY A 60 -4.41 -10.04 -2.89
CA GLY A 60 -3.28 -10.85 -3.33
C GLY A 60 -2.75 -10.53 -4.74
N LYS A 61 -3.15 -9.41 -5.34
CA LYS A 61 -2.65 -8.90 -6.62
C LYS A 61 -1.95 -7.56 -6.44
N VAL A 62 -0.80 -7.37 -7.08
CA VAL A 62 -0.14 -6.06 -7.13
C VAL A 62 -0.96 -5.12 -8.01
N ILE A 63 -1.44 -4.02 -7.43
CA ILE A 63 -2.24 -3.01 -8.14
C ILE A 63 -1.44 -1.75 -8.47
N PHE A 64 -0.45 -1.40 -7.65
CA PHE A 64 0.44 -0.26 -7.90
C PHE A 64 1.88 -0.52 -7.46
N ARG A 65 2.79 0.14 -8.17
CA ARG A 65 4.21 0.29 -7.85
C ARG A 65 4.50 1.78 -7.70
N GLY A 66 5.11 2.17 -6.59
CA GLY A 66 5.23 3.57 -6.18
C GLY A 66 4.00 4.08 -5.42
N ILE A 67 3.90 5.41 -5.30
CA ILE A 67 2.79 6.08 -4.61
C ILE A 67 1.71 6.43 -5.64
N PRO A 68 0.53 5.79 -5.60
CA PRO A 68 -0.55 6.12 -6.53
C PRO A 68 -1.19 7.47 -6.19
N GLU A 69 -1.82 8.06 -7.19
CA GLU A 69 -2.78 9.14 -6.97
C GLU A 69 -4.02 8.61 -6.27
N TRP A 70 -4.67 9.45 -5.45
CA TRP A 70 -5.83 9.07 -4.66
C TRP A 70 -6.97 8.48 -5.52
N GLU A 71 -7.35 9.15 -6.61
CA GLU A 71 -8.46 8.71 -7.46
C GLU A 71 -8.21 7.32 -8.05
N LYS A 72 -6.98 7.04 -8.52
CA LYS A 72 -6.62 5.72 -9.07
C LYS A 72 -6.66 4.63 -8.01
N LEU A 73 -6.21 4.95 -6.79
CA LEU A 73 -6.27 4.02 -5.66
C LEU A 73 -7.73 3.73 -5.27
N LYS A 74 -8.56 4.76 -5.22
CA LYS A 74 -10.00 4.67 -4.92
C LYS A 74 -10.72 3.82 -5.96
N ASP A 75 -10.53 4.09 -7.25
CA ASP A 75 -11.14 3.33 -8.35
C ASP A 75 -10.78 1.83 -8.29
N ALA A 76 -9.52 1.51 -7.98
CA ALA A 76 -9.07 0.12 -7.86
C ALA A 76 -9.74 -0.63 -6.69
N ILE A 77 -10.01 0.06 -5.59
CA ILE A 77 -10.66 -0.51 -4.39
C ILE A 77 -12.17 -0.61 -4.61
N ASP A 78 -12.80 0.44 -5.14
CA ASP A 78 -14.23 0.45 -5.44
C ASP A 78 -14.61 -0.63 -6.45
N GLY A 79 -13.71 -0.96 -7.39
CA GLY A 79 -13.90 -2.05 -8.35
C GLY A 79 -13.97 -3.45 -7.74
N VAL A 80 -13.59 -3.64 -6.46
CA VAL A 80 -13.65 -4.94 -5.77
C VAL A 80 -14.53 -4.95 -4.52
N LEU A 81 -14.97 -3.79 -4.04
CA LEU A 81 -15.90 -3.72 -2.93
C LEU A 81 -17.34 -3.96 -3.45
N PRO A 82 -18.14 -4.80 -2.77
CA PRO A 82 -19.54 -4.96 -3.13
C PRO A 82 -20.28 -3.63 -2.97
N ALA A 83 -21.17 -3.32 -3.92
CA ALA A 83 -22.15 -2.24 -3.74
C ALA A 83 -22.95 -2.52 -2.45
N SER A 84 -23.04 -1.50 -1.60
CA SER A 84 -23.78 -1.57 -0.34
C SER A 84 -25.28 -1.68 -0.57
#